data_AF-A0A4Y8L6T2-F1
#
_entry.id   AF-A0A4Y8L6T2-F1
#
_cell.length_a   1.000
_cell.length_b   1.000
_cell.length_c   1.000
_cell.angle_alpha   90.00
_cell.angle_beta   90.00
_cell.angle_gamma   90.00
#
_symmetry.space_group_name_H-M   'P 1'
#
loop_
_entity.id
_entity.type
_entity.pdbx_description
1 polymer ?
#
loop_
_entity_poly.entity_id
_entity_poly.type
_entity_poly.pdbx_seq_one_letter_code
_entity_poly.pdbx_strand_id
1 'polypeptide(L)'
;MRIFTILLSTILFGTSCSATYFYSTINTNDPYTYKTADGIFVQEGDSLDVTYSFFGENAPITIGIVNKMSRPVYIDWRKSGVIIDSIVSPFVGRPDNIQYDEEVDFNRYMNNPQGISYIRPYSKYERQVMELANFNFDKINKDYFASQHTEADRKGRNRQLNSIQYTENESPLLMKTYLSVYEGSSQIYDPLIFESDFYISELIKGGKHSGIQSFKDKQGDIFFVRYEKGKLFKKIGESTLKVTTVAVSNITSWAVEGAIRND
;
A
#
# COMPACT_ATOMS: atom_id res chain seq x y z
N MET A 1 -19.03 11.06 53.67
CA MET A 1 -17.84 10.53 52.96
C MET A 1 -18.09 9.32 52.04
N ARG A 2 -19.25 8.65 52.05
CA ARG A 2 -19.51 7.50 51.15
C ARG A 2 -20.16 7.87 49.79
N ILE A 3 -20.77 9.05 49.69
CA ILE A 3 -21.44 9.52 48.46
C ILE A 3 -20.43 10.13 47.46
N PHE A 4 -19.35 10.74 47.94
CA PHE A 4 -18.29 11.30 47.09
C PHE A 4 -17.42 10.23 46.41
N THR A 5 -17.29 9.04 47.02
CA THR A 5 -16.53 7.93 46.44
C THR A 5 -17.28 7.22 45.31
N ILE A 6 -18.63 7.26 45.32
CA ILE A 6 -19.47 6.68 44.27
C ILE A 6 -19.49 7.61 43.04
N LEU A 7 -19.47 8.94 43.23
CA LEU A 7 -19.44 9.89 42.13
C LEU A 7 -18.11 9.89 41.34
N LEU A 8 -17.01 9.52 42.00
CA LEU A 8 -15.68 9.43 41.37
C LEU A 8 -15.48 8.10 40.61
N SER A 9 -16.20 7.02 40.97
CA SER A 9 -16.12 5.74 40.24
C SER A 9 -16.95 5.72 38.95
N THR A 10 -17.95 6.60 38.80
CA THR A 10 -18.78 6.68 37.57
C THR A 10 -18.14 7.51 36.45
N ILE A 11 -17.13 8.35 36.75
CA ILE A 11 -16.47 9.22 35.76
C ILE A 11 -15.37 8.48 34.97
N LEU A 12 -14.96 7.28 35.40
CA LEU A 12 -13.90 6.49 34.76
C LEU A 12 -14.36 5.53 33.63
N PHE A 13 -15.64 5.53 33.25
CA PHE A 13 -16.18 4.62 32.22
C PHE A 13 -16.35 5.23 30.81
N GLY A 14 -15.82 6.43 30.56
CA GLY A 14 -16.19 7.22 29.37
C GLY A 14 -15.28 7.18 28.15
N THR A 15 -14.03 6.69 28.21
CA THR A 15 -13.11 6.77 27.06
C THR A 15 -12.97 5.43 26.34
N SER A 16 -14.07 4.89 25.83
CA SER A 16 -13.95 3.84 24.80
C SER A 16 -13.49 4.52 23.51
N CYS A 17 -12.17 4.61 23.31
CA CYS A 17 -11.58 4.97 22.03
C CYS A 17 -11.96 3.88 21.02
N SER A 18 -13.11 4.04 20.38
CA SER A 18 -13.60 3.09 19.39
C SER A 18 -12.84 3.33 18.08
N ALA A 19 -11.97 2.38 17.72
CA ALA A 19 -11.37 2.38 16.39
C ALA A 19 -12.43 2.01 15.35
N THR A 20 -12.40 2.69 14.21
CA THR A 20 -13.15 2.36 13.00
C THR A 20 -12.17 1.80 11.99
N TYR A 21 -12.56 0.75 11.28
CA TYR A 21 -11.71 0.14 10.27
C TYR A 21 -12.28 0.45 8.89
N PHE A 22 -11.43 0.83 7.96
CA PHE A 22 -11.79 0.96 6.55
C PHE A 22 -11.01 -0.09 5.78
N TYR A 23 -11.72 -0.93 5.04
CA TYR A 23 -11.09 -1.93 4.18
C TYR A 23 -11.22 -1.45 2.74
N SER A 24 -10.16 -1.60 1.98
CA SER A 24 -10.10 -1.17 0.60
C SER A 24 -9.65 -2.30 -0.29
N THR A 25 -10.31 -2.43 -1.43
CA THR A 25 -9.94 -3.37 -2.48
C THR A 25 -9.27 -2.60 -3.60
N ILE A 26 -8.08 -3.02 -3.98
CA ILE A 26 -7.33 -2.53 -5.13
C ILE A 26 -7.80 -3.27 -6.37
N ASN A 27 -7.77 -2.58 -7.50
CA ASN A 27 -7.93 -3.20 -8.81
C ASN A 27 -7.03 -2.50 -9.83
N THR A 28 -6.97 -3.08 -11.03
CA THR A 28 -6.25 -2.53 -12.17
C THR A 28 -7.09 -2.65 -13.43
N ASN A 29 -6.94 -1.68 -14.34
CA ASN A 29 -7.44 -1.75 -15.71
C ASN A 29 -6.27 -1.89 -16.71
N ASP A 30 -5.03 -2.07 -16.22
CA ASP A 30 -3.86 -2.30 -17.05
C ASP A 30 -4.03 -3.62 -17.85
N PRO A 31 -4.02 -3.57 -19.19
CA PRO A 31 -4.23 -4.76 -20.01
C PRO A 31 -3.11 -5.81 -19.88
N TYR A 32 -1.96 -5.45 -19.32
CA TYR A 32 -0.81 -6.34 -19.13
C TYR A 32 -0.74 -6.96 -17.74
N THR A 33 -1.63 -6.57 -16.83
CA THR A 33 -1.64 -7.02 -15.45
C THR A 33 -2.97 -7.70 -15.12
N TYR A 34 -2.94 -8.99 -14.80
CA TYR A 34 -4.13 -9.73 -14.37
C TYR A 34 -4.11 -9.99 -12.87
N LYS A 35 -5.29 -10.20 -12.28
CA LYS A 35 -5.45 -10.53 -10.86
C LYS A 35 -5.72 -12.02 -10.67
N THR A 36 -4.96 -12.69 -9.80
CA THR A 36 -5.17 -14.10 -9.43
C THR A 36 -6.37 -14.27 -8.49
N ALA A 37 -6.78 -15.52 -8.27
CA ALA A 37 -7.84 -15.84 -7.30
C ALA A 37 -7.51 -15.39 -5.86
N ASP A 38 -6.22 -15.33 -5.52
CA ASP A 38 -5.73 -14.88 -4.22
C ASP A 38 -5.55 -13.36 -4.14
N GLY A 39 -5.99 -12.60 -5.16
CA GLY A 39 -5.88 -11.14 -5.19
C GLY A 39 -4.48 -10.61 -5.52
N ILE A 40 -3.56 -11.47 -5.97
CA ILE A 40 -2.21 -11.04 -6.39
C ILE A 40 -2.31 -10.51 -7.81
N PHE A 41 -1.77 -9.32 -8.06
CA PHE A 41 -1.65 -8.78 -9.42
C PHE A 41 -0.38 -9.32 -10.07
N VAL A 42 -0.45 -9.76 -11.30
CA VAL A 42 0.65 -10.39 -12.04
C VAL A 42 0.77 -9.75 -13.41
N GLN A 43 1.93 -9.17 -13.67
CA GLN A 43 2.37 -8.77 -15.00
C GLN A 43 3.31 -9.85 -15.52
N GLU A 44 2.83 -10.64 -16.47
CA GLU A 44 3.60 -11.73 -17.07
C GLU A 44 4.48 -11.22 -18.20
N GLY A 45 5.75 -11.63 -18.16
CA GLY A 45 6.71 -11.39 -19.24
C GLY A 45 7.45 -12.66 -19.63
N ASP A 46 8.06 -12.65 -20.81
CA ASP A 46 8.85 -13.78 -21.32
C ASP A 46 10.07 -14.08 -20.43
N SER A 47 10.68 -13.02 -19.89
CA SER A 47 11.90 -13.09 -19.09
C SER A 47 11.65 -13.04 -17.59
N LEU A 48 10.70 -12.20 -17.17
CA LEU A 48 10.39 -11.92 -15.77
C LEU A 48 8.88 -11.83 -15.60
N ASP A 49 8.38 -12.32 -14.47
CA ASP A 49 7.06 -11.91 -13.97
C ASP A 49 7.24 -10.92 -12.83
N VAL A 50 6.39 -9.90 -12.81
CA VAL A 50 6.28 -8.96 -11.70
C VAL A 50 4.94 -9.19 -11.02
N THR A 51 4.95 -9.31 -9.70
CA THR A 51 3.73 -9.50 -8.91
C THR A 51 3.56 -8.41 -7.88
N TYR A 52 2.34 -7.95 -7.65
CA TYR A 52 2.02 -6.94 -6.64
C TYR A 52 0.98 -7.48 -5.65
N SER A 53 1.19 -7.17 -4.37
CA SER A 53 0.23 -7.39 -3.30
C SER A 53 0.23 -6.17 -2.38
N PHE A 54 -0.97 -5.79 -1.95
CA PHE A 54 -1.26 -4.66 -1.07
C PHE A 54 -1.72 -5.14 0.32
N PHE A 55 -1.61 -6.43 0.62
CA PHE A 55 -2.23 -7.01 1.80
C PHE A 55 -1.62 -6.52 3.13
N GLY A 56 -2.41 -5.78 3.91
CA GLY A 56 -2.07 -5.44 5.29
C GLY A 56 -2.64 -4.11 5.79
N GLU A 57 -2.05 -3.57 6.85
CA GLU A 57 -2.42 -2.26 7.40
C GLU A 57 -1.70 -1.16 6.60
N ASN A 58 -2.41 -0.10 6.22
CA ASN A 58 -1.87 1.05 5.48
C ASN A 58 -1.28 0.68 4.10
N ALA A 59 -1.97 -0.18 3.34
CA ALA A 59 -1.61 -0.57 1.97
C ALA A 59 -0.09 -0.83 1.77
N PRO A 60 0.46 -1.87 2.41
CA PRO A 60 1.86 -2.27 2.19
C PRO A 60 2.03 -2.74 0.74
N ILE A 61 2.88 -2.06 -0.02
CA ILE A 61 3.23 -2.47 -1.38
C ILE A 61 4.29 -3.57 -1.29
N THR A 62 3.89 -4.80 -1.61
CA THR A 62 4.77 -5.96 -1.75
C THR A 62 4.98 -6.27 -3.21
N ILE A 63 6.23 -6.27 -3.64
CA ILE A 63 6.62 -6.56 -5.02
C ILE A 63 7.35 -7.90 -5.05
N GLY A 64 6.89 -8.78 -5.91
CA GLY A 64 7.49 -10.07 -6.21
C GLY A 64 8.00 -10.14 -7.63
N ILE A 65 9.08 -10.89 -7.83
CA ILE A 65 9.79 -10.98 -9.10
C ILE A 65 10.15 -12.43 -9.31
N VAL A 66 9.69 -12.99 -10.42
CA VAL A 66 10.05 -14.36 -10.84
C VAL A 66 11.02 -14.24 -11.99
N ASN A 67 12.28 -14.60 -11.76
CA ASN A 67 13.28 -14.65 -12.80
C ASN A 67 13.20 -15.97 -13.56
N LYS A 68 12.74 -15.95 -14.81
CA LYS A 68 12.64 -17.14 -15.68
C LYS A 68 13.92 -17.42 -16.47
N MET A 69 14.93 -16.58 -16.34
CA MET A 69 16.16 -16.66 -17.13
C MET A 69 17.27 -17.44 -16.43
N SER A 70 18.27 -17.84 -17.21
CA SER A 70 19.53 -18.46 -16.75
C SER A 70 20.54 -17.47 -16.18
N ARG A 71 20.27 -16.17 -16.28
CA ARG A 71 21.14 -15.08 -15.80
C ARG A 71 20.49 -14.29 -14.66
N PRO A 72 21.27 -13.71 -13.75
CA PRO A 72 20.72 -12.92 -12.66
C PRO A 72 20.13 -11.61 -13.16
N VAL A 73 19.17 -11.09 -12.38
CA VAL A 73 18.63 -9.74 -12.57
C VAL A 73 18.80 -8.92 -11.31
N TYR A 74 18.87 -7.60 -11.49
CA TYR A 74 19.07 -6.63 -10.43
C TYR A 74 17.94 -5.62 -10.45
N ILE A 75 17.39 -5.28 -9.29
CA ILE A 75 16.35 -4.26 -9.19
C ILE A 75 16.90 -3.08 -8.43
N ASP A 76 16.87 -1.90 -9.05
CA ASP A 76 17.23 -0.64 -8.41
C ASP A 76 15.99 0.01 -7.78
N TRP A 77 15.82 -0.19 -6.48
CA TRP A 77 14.69 0.35 -5.70
C TRP A 77 14.74 1.87 -5.52
N ARG A 78 15.87 2.53 -5.85
CA ARG A 78 16.00 4.00 -5.82
C ARG A 78 15.54 4.61 -7.14
N LYS A 79 15.68 3.87 -8.24
CA LYS A 79 15.11 4.18 -9.56
C LYS A 79 13.76 3.51 -9.80
N SER A 80 13.16 2.98 -8.75
CA SER A 80 11.81 2.40 -8.77
C SER A 80 10.95 3.12 -7.75
N GLY A 81 9.64 3.16 -7.97
CA GLY A 81 8.76 3.89 -7.09
C GLY A 81 7.30 3.82 -7.46
N VAL A 82 6.55 4.72 -6.84
CA VAL A 82 5.13 4.91 -7.07
C VAL A 82 4.86 6.38 -7.40
N ILE A 83 3.93 6.61 -8.30
CA ILE A 83 3.42 7.92 -8.67
C ILE A 83 1.98 7.99 -8.18
N ILE A 84 1.68 8.94 -7.31
CA ILE A 84 0.35 9.22 -6.77
C ILE A 84 0.10 10.71 -6.94
N ASP A 85 -1.00 11.10 -7.58
CA ASP A 85 -1.35 12.51 -7.84
C ASP A 85 -0.19 13.32 -8.49
N SER A 86 0.50 12.69 -9.45
CA SER A 86 1.70 13.24 -10.11
C SER A 86 2.93 13.44 -9.20
N ILE A 87 2.88 12.99 -7.94
CA ILE A 87 4.01 13.01 -7.02
C ILE A 87 4.77 11.68 -7.15
N VAL A 88 6.03 11.77 -7.57
CA VAL A 88 6.93 10.63 -7.69
C VAL A 88 7.57 10.34 -6.33
N SER A 89 7.37 9.13 -5.81
CA SER A 89 7.92 8.67 -4.54
C SER A 89 8.75 7.41 -4.76
N PRO A 90 10.09 7.47 -4.66
CA PRO A 90 10.93 6.29 -4.81
C PRO A 90 10.69 5.30 -3.65
N PHE A 91 10.80 4.01 -3.94
CA PHE A 91 10.60 2.96 -2.93
C PHE A 91 11.68 2.99 -1.84
N VAL A 92 12.91 3.30 -2.21
CA VAL A 92 14.02 3.47 -1.28
C VAL A 92 14.58 4.89 -1.42
N GLY A 93 14.59 5.60 -0.29
CA GLY A 93 15.18 6.93 -0.18
C GLY A 93 16.64 6.97 -0.61
N ARG A 94 17.04 8.10 -1.18
CA ARG A 94 18.42 8.35 -1.56
C ARG A 94 19.21 8.81 -0.33
N PRO A 95 20.42 8.31 -0.09
CA PRO A 95 21.32 8.91 0.88
C PRO A 95 21.63 10.36 0.48
N ASP A 96 21.62 11.29 1.44
CA ASP A 96 21.77 12.75 1.24
C ASP A 96 23.07 13.18 0.52
N ASN A 97 24.00 12.26 0.32
CA ASN A 97 25.36 12.49 -0.16
C ASN A 97 25.67 11.89 -1.56
N ILE A 98 24.66 11.52 -2.34
CA ILE A 98 24.87 10.96 -3.69
C ILE A 98 24.35 11.94 -4.74
N GLN A 99 25.24 12.58 -5.49
CA GLN A 99 24.93 13.35 -6.70
C GLN A 99 24.48 12.39 -7.83
N TYR A 100 23.62 12.81 -8.76
CA TYR A 100 23.20 11.99 -9.91
C TYR A 100 24.45 11.57 -10.71
N ASP A 101 24.90 10.34 -10.51
CA ASP A 101 25.71 9.69 -11.54
C ASP A 101 24.72 9.12 -12.56
N GLU A 102 24.88 9.53 -13.82
CA GLU A 102 24.23 8.89 -14.96
C GLU A 102 24.69 7.43 -15.11
N GLU A 103 25.88 7.12 -14.59
CA GLU A 103 26.51 5.80 -14.60
C GLU A 103 26.36 5.08 -13.24
N VAL A 104 25.67 3.94 -13.24
CA VAL A 104 25.53 3.10 -12.04
C VAL A 104 26.86 2.38 -11.79
N ASP A 105 27.70 2.88 -10.88
CA ASP A 105 28.90 2.15 -10.41
C ASP A 105 28.50 0.91 -9.58
N PHE A 106 28.44 -0.25 -10.23
CA PHE A 106 28.09 -1.54 -9.63
C PHE A 106 28.84 -1.84 -8.32
N ASN A 107 30.12 -1.46 -8.20
CA ASN A 107 30.91 -1.69 -6.99
C ASN A 107 30.40 -0.84 -5.82
N ARG A 108 29.96 0.39 -6.07
CA ARG A 108 29.36 1.27 -5.06
C ARG A 108 28.00 0.77 -4.57
N TYR A 109 27.22 0.10 -5.42
CA TYR A 109 25.93 -0.48 -5.04
C TYR A 109 26.05 -1.78 -4.24
N MET A 110 27.05 -2.62 -4.54
CA MET A 110 27.38 -3.80 -3.74
C MET A 110 27.78 -3.42 -2.30
N ASN A 111 28.30 -2.21 -2.10
CA ASN A 111 28.60 -1.64 -0.78
C ASN A 111 27.38 -0.99 -0.08
N ASN A 112 26.23 -0.87 -0.76
CA ASN A 112 24.97 -0.39 -0.17
C ASN A 112 23.78 -1.24 -0.65
N PRO A 113 23.67 -2.49 -0.17
CA PRO A 113 22.74 -3.50 -0.67
C PRO A 113 21.26 -3.19 -0.41
N GLN A 114 20.93 -2.15 0.37
CA GLN A 114 19.53 -1.82 0.65
C GLN A 114 18.80 -1.26 -0.58
N GLY A 115 19.53 -0.67 -1.52
CA GLY A 115 18.98 -0.03 -2.72
C GLY A 115 18.94 -0.90 -3.97
N ILE A 116 19.73 -1.98 -4.05
CA ILE A 116 19.67 -2.94 -5.16
C ILE A 116 19.43 -4.35 -4.63
N SER A 117 18.47 -5.06 -5.22
CA SER A 117 18.28 -6.50 -4.97
C SER A 117 18.84 -7.33 -6.09
N TYR A 118 19.60 -8.37 -5.73
CA TYR A 118 20.04 -9.43 -6.63
C TYR A 118 19.02 -10.57 -6.63
N ILE A 119 18.52 -10.94 -7.81
CA ILE A 119 17.62 -12.07 -8.00
C ILE A 119 18.35 -13.14 -8.82
N ARG A 120 18.44 -14.35 -8.24
CA ARG A 120 19.12 -15.48 -8.86
C ARG A 120 18.39 -15.93 -10.14
N PRO A 121 19.09 -16.58 -11.08
CA PRO A 121 18.45 -17.36 -12.14
C PRO A 121 17.38 -18.30 -11.59
N TYR A 122 16.27 -18.45 -12.31
CA TYR A 122 15.19 -19.40 -11.97
C TYR A 122 14.70 -19.30 -10.52
N SER A 123 14.55 -18.07 -10.02
CA SER A 123 14.19 -17.85 -8.62
C SER A 123 13.11 -16.79 -8.46
N LYS A 124 12.37 -16.89 -7.35
CA LYS A 124 11.42 -15.89 -6.92
C LYS A 124 12.03 -15.04 -5.80
N TYR A 125 11.83 -13.74 -5.89
CA TYR A 125 12.19 -12.76 -4.87
C TYR A 125 10.95 -11.95 -4.49
N GLU A 126 10.74 -11.66 -3.21
CA GLU A 126 9.65 -10.81 -2.73
C GLU A 126 10.16 -9.82 -1.70
N ARG A 127 9.65 -8.59 -1.76
CA ARG A 127 9.99 -7.52 -0.82
C ARG A 127 8.80 -6.57 -0.62
N GLN A 128 8.48 -6.27 0.64
CA GLN A 128 7.67 -5.10 0.97
C GLN A 128 8.53 -3.84 0.83
N VAL A 129 8.11 -2.93 -0.04
CA VAL A 129 8.90 -1.77 -0.46
C VAL A 129 8.45 -0.46 0.18
N MET A 130 7.16 -0.33 0.50
CA MET A 130 6.56 0.88 1.05
C MET A 130 5.23 0.55 1.74
N GLU A 131 4.77 1.43 2.63
CA GLU A 131 3.38 1.47 3.12
C GLU A 131 2.80 2.85 2.79
N LEU A 132 1.57 2.90 2.30
CA LEU A 132 0.87 4.15 2.08
C LEU A 132 0.20 4.57 3.40
N ALA A 133 0.73 5.57 4.09
CA ALA A 133 0.11 6.08 5.31
C ALA A 133 -0.81 7.29 5.04
N ASN A 134 -1.60 7.67 6.04
CA ASN A 134 -2.40 8.90 6.08
C ASN A 134 -3.63 8.95 5.15
N PHE A 135 -4.24 7.78 4.91
CA PHE A 135 -5.59 7.69 4.37
C PHE A 135 -6.59 8.42 5.29
N ASN A 136 -7.24 9.48 4.79
CA ASN A 136 -8.30 10.23 5.47
C ASN A 136 -9.71 9.74 5.11
N PHE A 137 -9.94 8.42 5.07
CA PHE A 137 -11.25 7.84 4.72
C PHE A 137 -12.39 8.24 5.68
N ASP A 138 -12.06 8.74 6.87
CA ASP A 138 -13.03 9.28 7.82
C ASP A 138 -13.73 10.56 7.34
N LYS A 139 -13.12 11.27 6.38
CA LYS A 139 -13.67 12.48 5.77
C LYS A 139 -14.59 12.19 4.57
N ILE A 140 -14.61 10.96 4.06
CA ILE A 140 -15.52 10.58 2.99
C ILE A 140 -16.97 10.72 3.48
N ASN A 141 -17.81 11.35 2.66
CA ASN A 141 -19.21 11.56 2.99
C ASN A 141 -19.88 10.20 3.27
N LYS A 142 -20.52 10.09 4.44
CA LYS A 142 -21.20 8.86 4.87
C LYS A 142 -22.38 8.50 3.97
N ASP A 143 -22.97 9.48 3.29
CA ASP A 143 -24.10 9.29 2.40
C ASP A 143 -23.73 8.55 1.11
N TYR A 144 -22.43 8.48 0.78
CA TYR A 144 -21.94 7.70 -0.36
C TYR A 144 -21.91 6.20 -0.09
N PHE A 145 -21.89 5.78 1.18
CA PHE A 145 -21.88 4.37 1.52
C PHE A 145 -23.26 3.74 1.32
N ALA A 146 -23.31 2.70 0.50
CA ALA A 146 -24.50 1.89 0.28
C ALA A 146 -24.24 0.43 0.67
N SER A 147 -25.30 -0.30 1.02
CA SER A 147 -25.21 -1.73 1.37
C SER A 147 -25.03 -2.57 0.09
N GLN A 148 -23.80 -2.59 -0.44
CA GLN A 148 -23.49 -3.18 -1.76
C GLN A 148 -22.58 -4.41 -1.65
N HIS A 149 -21.63 -4.42 -0.72
CA HIS A 149 -20.76 -5.57 -0.51
C HIS A 149 -21.50 -6.69 0.24
N THR A 150 -21.37 -7.94 -0.21
CA THR A 150 -21.96 -9.11 0.46
C THR A 150 -20.90 -10.18 0.68
N GLU A 151 -20.78 -10.64 1.92
CA GLU A 151 -19.88 -11.75 2.30
C GLU A 151 -20.57 -12.72 3.25
N ALA A 152 -20.02 -13.93 3.42
CA ALA A 152 -20.50 -14.86 4.44
C ALA A 152 -20.03 -14.46 5.84
N ASP A 153 -20.93 -14.45 6.82
CA ASP A 153 -20.59 -14.32 8.23
C ASP A 153 -19.97 -15.63 8.78
N ARG A 154 -19.55 -15.62 10.05
CA ARG A 154 -18.94 -16.80 10.71
C ARG A 154 -19.87 -18.02 10.79
N LYS A 155 -21.18 -17.84 10.52
CA LYS A 155 -22.20 -18.88 10.50
C LYS A 155 -22.62 -19.25 9.07
N GLY A 156 -21.90 -18.76 8.05
CA GLY A 156 -22.20 -19.00 6.64
C GLY A 156 -23.39 -18.21 6.10
N ARG A 157 -23.90 -17.21 6.83
CA ARG A 157 -25.06 -16.41 6.39
C ARG A 157 -24.58 -15.18 5.63
N ASN A 158 -25.33 -14.76 4.61
CA ASN A 158 -25.04 -13.53 3.90
C ASN A 158 -25.12 -12.33 4.83
N ARG A 159 -24.03 -11.57 4.88
CA ARG A 159 -23.86 -10.31 5.60
C ARG A 159 -23.57 -9.23 4.58
N GLN A 160 -24.44 -8.23 4.53
CA GLN A 160 -24.21 -7.05 3.70
C GLN A 160 -23.41 -6.00 4.48
N LEU A 161 -22.51 -5.31 3.79
CA LEU A 161 -21.68 -4.25 4.34
C LEU A 161 -21.87 -2.97 3.56
N ASN A 162 -21.77 -1.88 4.30
CA ASN A 162 -21.73 -0.54 3.74
C ASN A 162 -20.40 -0.34 3.02
N SER A 163 -20.47 -0.21 1.71
CA SER A 163 -19.34 0.03 0.84
C SER A 163 -19.61 1.14 -0.18
N ILE A 164 -18.55 1.62 -0.80
CA ILE A 164 -18.56 2.48 -1.98
C ILE A 164 -17.79 1.71 -3.05
N GLN A 165 -18.37 1.58 -4.23
CA GLN A 165 -17.65 1.09 -5.42
C GLN A 165 -17.14 2.29 -6.20
N TYR A 166 -15.94 2.17 -6.76
CA TYR A 166 -15.32 3.17 -7.61
C TYR A 166 -14.93 2.54 -8.93
N THR A 167 -15.16 3.27 -10.01
CA THR A 167 -14.40 3.09 -11.25
C THR A 167 -13.03 3.76 -11.10
N GLU A 168 -12.10 3.47 -12.01
CA GLU A 168 -10.74 4.05 -11.97
C GLU A 168 -10.76 5.59 -11.93
N ASN A 169 -11.56 6.23 -12.78
CA ASN A 169 -11.69 7.68 -12.84
C ASN A 169 -12.39 8.32 -11.62
N GLU A 170 -13.13 7.54 -10.83
CA GLU A 170 -13.81 7.99 -9.61
C GLU A 170 -13.03 7.63 -8.34
N SER A 171 -11.92 6.91 -8.49
CA SER A 171 -11.19 6.36 -7.36
C SER A 171 -10.53 7.46 -6.53
N PRO A 172 -10.59 7.39 -5.20
CA PRO A 172 -9.92 8.35 -4.31
C PRO A 172 -8.40 8.14 -4.26
N LEU A 173 -7.88 7.10 -4.92
CA LEU A 173 -6.46 6.84 -5.03
C LEU A 173 -6.18 6.21 -6.39
N LEU A 174 -5.38 6.92 -7.20
CA LEU A 174 -4.77 6.41 -8.41
C LEU A 174 -3.27 6.29 -8.18
N MET A 175 -2.70 5.13 -8.49
CA MET A 175 -1.30 4.81 -8.27
C MET A 175 -0.72 4.19 -9.53
N LYS A 176 0.45 4.68 -9.96
CA LYS A 176 1.28 4.04 -10.99
C LYS A 176 2.58 3.57 -10.36
N THR A 177 2.88 2.29 -10.40
CA THR A 177 4.18 1.77 -9.98
C THR A 177 5.12 1.67 -11.17
N TYR A 178 6.40 1.92 -10.96
CA TYR A 178 7.45 1.70 -11.95
C TYR A 178 8.65 0.99 -11.31
N LEU A 179 9.19 0.00 -12.01
CA LEU A 179 10.35 -0.78 -11.58
C LEU A 179 11.47 -0.68 -12.60
N SER A 180 12.67 -0.35 -12.14
CA SER A 180 13.89 -0.39 -12.94
C SER A 180 14.62 -1.71 -12.73
N VAL A 181 14.64 -2.56 -13.76
CA VAL A 181 15.26 -3.89 -13.73
C VAL A 181 16.42 -3.96 -14.70
N TYR A 182 17.54 -4.50 -14.25
CA TYR A 182 18.75 -4.66 -15.02
C TYR A 182 19.13 -6.12 -15.17
N GLU A 183 19.65 -6.46 -16.33
CA GLU A 183 20.00 -7.81 -16.71
C GLU A 183 21.51 -8.01 -16.74
N GLY A 184 22.02 -9.03 -16.03
CA GLY A 184 23.45 -9.27 -15.96
C GLY A 184 24.20 -8.20 -15.14
N SER A 185 25.53 -8.34 -15.06
CA SER A 185 26.37 -7.58 -14.11
C SER A 185 27.34 -6.60 -14.77
N SER A 186 27.41 -6.54 -16.11
CA SER A 186 28.51 -5.84 -16.78
C SER A 186 28.21 -4.40 -17.17
N GLN A 187 26.96 -4.04 -17.47
CA GLN A 187 26.58 -2.71 -17.96
C GLN A 187 25.13 -2.39 -17.57
N ILE A 188 24.94 -1.34 -16.75
CA ILE A 188 23.65 -0.92 -16.16
C ILE A 188 23.28 0.45 -16.75
N TYR A 189 23.16 0.52 -18.08
CA TYR A 189 22.82 1.77 -18.77
C TYR A 189 21.32 1.83 -19.08
N ASP A 190 20.73 0.73 -19.55
CA ASP A 190 19.33 0.68 -19.97
C ASP A 190 18.52 -0.28 -19.11
N PRO A 191 17.71 0.23 -18.16
CA PRO A 191 16.80 -0.63 -17.40
C PRO A 191 15.62 -1.08 -18.27
N LEU A 192 15.20 -2.32 -18.07
CA LEU A 192 13.85 -2.77 -18.39
C LEU A 192 12.91 -2.11 -17.38
N ILE A 193 11.97 -1.30 -17.89
CA ILE A 193 10.96 -0.63 -17.06
C ILE A 193 9.68 -1.46 -17.08
N PHE A 194 9.21 -1.83 -15.90
CA PHE A 194 7.89 -2.42 -15.70
C PHE A 194 6.99 -1.39 -15.05
N GLU A 195 5.84 -1.12 -15.66
CA GLU A 195 4.83 -0.22 -15.12
C GLU A 195 3.52 -0.96 -14.90
N SER A 196 2.79 -0.56 -13.85
CA SER A 196 1.45 -1.06 -13.56
C SER A 196 0.63 0.02 -12.87
N ASP A 197 -0.62 0.15 -13.28
CA ASP A 197 -1.55 1.14 -12.75
C ASP A 197 -2.57 0.46 -11.83
N PHE A 198 -2.86 1.09 -10.69
CA PHE A 198 -3.75 0.55 -9.67
C PHE A 198 -4.67 1.65 -9.13
N TYR A 199 -5.88 1.26 -8.76
CA TYR A 199 -6.85 2.15 -8.14
C TYR A 199 -7.61 1.42 -7.02
N ILE A 200 -8.19 2.18 -6.09
CA ILE A 200 -9.15 1.60 -5.13
C ILE A 200 -10.48 1.40 -5.86
N SER A 201 -10.92 0.16 -6.01
CA SER A 201 -12.21 -0.18 -6.62
C SER A 201 -13.34 -0.28 -5.60
N GLU A 202 -13.02 -0.54 -4.34
CA GLU A 202 -14.03 -0.66 -3.28
C GLU A 202 -13.49 -0.10 -1.96
N LEU A 203 -14.35 0.60 -1.22
CA LEU A 203 -14.10 1.00 0.17
C LEU A 203 -15.24 0.50 1.05
N ILE A 204 -14.94 -0.41 1.97
CA ILE A 204 -15.87 -0.97 2.94
C ILE A 204 -15.64 -0.32 4.29
N LYS A 205 -16.72 0.19 4.89
CA LYS A 205 -16.68 0.72 6.26
C LYS A 205 -16.92 -0.39 7.26
N GLY A 206 -15.86 -0.80 7.94
CA GLY A 206 -15.89 -1.73 9.06
C GLY A 206 -16.32 -1.07 10.38
N GLY A 207 -17.01 -1.86 11.22
CA GLY A 207 -17.25 -1.55 12.63
C GLY A 207 -16.13 -2.05 13.56
N LYS A 208 -16.34 -1.88 14.87
CA LYS A 208 -15.37 -2.17 15.96
C LYS A 208 -14.85 -3.62 16.01
N HIS A 209 -15.54 -4.56 15.38
CA HIS A 209 -15.23 -6.00 15.41
C HIS A 209 -15.35 -6.70 14.05
N SER A 210 -15.48 -5.95 12.94
CA SER A 210 -15.77 -6.54 11.63
C SER A 210 -14.50 -6.76 10.82
N GLY A 211 -13.81 -7.87 11.06
CA GLY A 211 -12.90 -8.40 10.05
C GLY A 211 -13.71 -8.94 8.88
N ILE A 212 -13.53 -8.36 7.68
CA ILE A 212 -14.10 -8.89 6.44
C ILE A 212 -13.42 -10.23 6.10
N GLN A 213 -14.12 -11.11 5.42
CA GLN A 213 -13.66 -12.47 5.14
C GLN A 213 -12.46 -12.46 4.20
N SER A 214 -12.52 -11.66 3.14
CA SER A 214 -11.42 -11.52 2.18
C SER A 214 -10.10 -11.07 2.82
N PHE A 215 -10.18 -10.23 3.86
CA PHE A 215 -9.00 -9.86 4.65
C PHE A 215 -8.47 -11.03 5.50
N LYS A 216 -9.34 -11.90 6.04
CA LYS A 216 -8.89 -13.11 6.76
C LYS A 216 -8.24 -14.12 5.84
N ASP A 217 -8.73 -14.19 4.60
CA ASP A 217 -8.19 -15.06 3.55
C ASP A 217 -6.88 -14.52 2.97
N LYS A 218 -6.45 -13.34 3.43
CA LYS A 218 -5.21 -12.66 3.02
C LYS A 218 -5.14 -12.35 1.53
N GLN A 219 -6.26 -11.95 0.93
CA GLN A 219 -6.29 -11.57 -0.47
C GLN A 219 -5.34 -10.39 -0.72
N GLY A 220 -4.47 -10.53 -1.72
CA GLY A 220 -3.41 -9.60 -2.07
C GLY A 220 -3.92 -8.22 -2.51
N ASP A 221 -5.18 -8.09 -2.89
CA ASP A 221 -5.77 -6.85 -3.35
C ASP A 221 -6.43 -6.06 -2.21
N ILE A 222 -6.36 -6.53 -0.96
CA ILE A 222 -7.07 -5.89 0.15
C ILE A 222 -6.12 -5.34 1.19
N PHE A 223 -6.29 -4.07 1.53
CA PHE A 223 -5.67 -3.48 2.70
C PHE A 223 -6.71 -2.89 3.65
N PHE A 224 -6.28 -2.51 4.84
CA PHE A 224 -7.13 -1.78 5.78
C PHE A 224 -6.41 -0.61 6.42
N VAL A 225 -7.20 0.35 6.88
CA VAL A 225 -6.76 1.50 7.66
C VAL A 225 -7.54 1.52 8.96
N ARG A 226 -6.81 1.66 10.07
CA ARG A 226 -7.39 1.83 11.39
C ARG A 226 -7.48 3.31 11.74
N TYR A 227 -8.71 3.79 11.90
CA TYR A 227 -9.01 5.14 12.33
C TYR A 227 -9.36 5.19 13.82
N GLU A 228 -8.69 6.04 14.59
CA GLU A 228 -8.99 6.28 16.00
C GLU A 228 -9.40 7.73 16.24
N LYS A 229 -10.67 7.95 16.61
CA LYS A 229 -11.21 9.28 16.87
C LYS A 229 -10.45 9.94 18.03
N GLY A 230 -9.83 11.09 17.77
CA GLY A 230 -9.11 11.88 18.78
C GLY A 230 -7.62 11.54 18.94
N LYS A 231 -7.09 10.51 18.26
CA LYS A 231 -5.68 10.55 17.91
C LYS A 231 -5.57 11.59 16.80
N LEU A 232 -5.07 12.78 17.14
CA LEU A 232 -4.35 13.58 16.18
C LEU A 232 -3.41 12.61 15.46
N PHE A 233 -3.61 12.40 14.15
CA PHE A 233 -2.52 11.93 13.30
C PHE A 233 -1.32 12.74 13.75
N LYS A 234 -0.30 12.06 14.31
CA LYS A 234 0.86 12.74 14.89
C LYS A 234 1.27 13.79 13.87
N LYS A 235 1.09 15.06 14.23
CA LYS A 235 1.69 16.15 13.47
C LYS A 235 3.15 15.73 13.35
N ILE A 236 3.62 15.55 12.12
CA ILE A 236 5.00 15.14 11.87
C ILE A 236 5.88 16.15 12.59
N GLY A 237 6.52 15.66 13.64
CA GLY A 237 6.92 16.45 14.79
C GLY A 237 6.96 15.51 16.00
N GLU A 238 8.09 14.85 16.14
CA GLU A 238 8.50 14.03 17.30
C GLU A 238 8.03 12.56 17.33
N SER A 239 8.96 11.74 16.80
CA SER A 239 9.36 10.43 17.32
C SER A 239 8.27 9.39 17.50
N THR A 240 7.94 8.67 16.44
CA THR A 240 7.99 7.18 16.39
C THR A 240 7.83 6.74 14.94
N LEU A 241 8.85 7.04 14.16
CA LEU A 241 9.21 6.32 12.93
C LEU A 241 9.72 4.95 13.38
N LYS A 242 8.98 3.86 13.17
CA LYS A 242 9.62 2.54 13.03
C LYS A 242 9.94 2.34 11.56
N VAL A 243 10.87 3.16 11.12
CA VAL A 243 11.68 2.93 9.93
C VAL A 243 12.70 1.88 10.35
N THR A 244 12.56 0.65 9.89
CA THR A 244 13.74 -0.22 9.75
C THR A 244 14.50 0.35 8.56
N THR A 245 15.26 1.44 8.81
CA THR A 245 16.16 2.19 7.90
C THR A 245 15.69 2.24 6.43
N VAL A 246 15.05 3.31 5.95
CA VAL A 246 15.70 4.50 5.39
C VAL A 246 14.65 5.64 5.32
N ALA A 247 15.07 6.86 5.59
CA ALA A 247 14.27 8.07 5.58
C ALA A 247 13.70 8.39 4.19
N VAL A 248 12.42 8.77 4.11
CA VAL A 248 11.92 9.77 3.15
C VAL A 248 10.83 10.59 3.82
N SER A 249 11.13 11.88 3.98
CA SER A 249 10.18 12.96 4.20
C SER A 249 9.46 13.26 2.90
N ASN A 250 8.12 13.23 2.94
CA ASN A 250 7.14 14.03 2.18
C ASN A 250 5.86 13.21 2.02
N ILE A 251 4.87 13.42 2.89
CA ILE A 251 3.54 12.80 2.75
C ILE A 251 2.51 13.93 2.68
N THR A 252 1.98 14.16 1.48
CA THR A 252 0.78 14.98 1.25
C THR A 252 -0.46 14.21 1.70
N SER A 253 -1.52 14.91 2.09
CA SER A 253 -2.79 14.31 2.51
C SER A 253 -3.71 14.09 1.31
N TRP A 254 -4.08 12.85 1.01
CA TRP A 254 -4.63 12.48 -0.30
C TRP A 254 -6.11 12.07 -0.30
N ALA A 255 -6.67 11.56 0.81
CA ALA A 255 -8.05 11.03 0.78
C ALA A 255 -9.19 12.07 0.96
N VAL A 256 -9.05 13.29 0.42
CA VAL A 256 -10.13 14.31 0.50
C VAL A 256 -10.38 15.01 -0.83
N GLU A 257 -9.34 15.31 -1.60
CA GLU A 257 -9.49 16.08 -2.85
C GLU A 257 -10.25 15.33 -3.95
N GLY A 258 -10.09 14.00 -4.10
CA GLY A 258 -10.74 13.23 -5.16
C GLY A 258 -12.25 12.99 -4.98
N ALA A 259 -12.79 13.18 -3.76
CA ALA A 259 -14.21 12.98 -3.45
C ALA A 259 -15.06 14.25 -3.59
N ILE A 260 -14.44 15.40 -3.92
CA ILE A 260 -15.16 16.64 -4.20
C ILE A 260 -15.59 16.59 -5.67
N ARG A 261 -16.81 16.09 -5.89
CA ARG A 261 -17.53 16.32 -7.14
C ARG A 261 -17.59 17.82 -7.38
N ASN A 262 -16.97 18.31 -8.45
CA ASN A 262 -17.45 19.53 -9.08
C ASN A 262 -18.72 19.17 -9.83
N ASP A 263 -19.75 19.99 -9.59
CA ASP A 263 -21.10 19.88 -10.13
C ASP A 263 -21.16 19.71 -11.65
#